data_AF-A0A1H0LV61-F1
#
_entry.id   AF-A0A1H0LV61-F1
#
_cell.length_a   1.000
_cell.length_b   1.000
_cell.length_c   1.000
_cell.angle_alpha   90.00
_cell.angle_beta   90.00
_cell.angle_gamma   90.00
#
_symmetry.space_group_name_H-M   'P 1'
#
loop_
_entity.id
_entity.type
_entity.pdbx_description
1 polymer ?
#
loop_
_entity_poly.entity_id
_entity_poly.type
_entity_poly.pdbx_seq_one_letter_code
_entity_poly.pdbx_strand_id
1 'polypeptide(L)' 'MEKNEVKEPIQQKWIWVGVVLMMLAIVPWYFSKGGEITIVLGFPAWALVSLFFSLILCGYLSWVCVKHWNIVEDLEEDGK' A
#
# COMPACT_ATOMS: atom_id res chain seq x y z
N MET A 1 34.83 6.22 1.83
CA MET A 1 33.81 5.21 2.19
C MET A 1 32.48 5.87 1.96
N GLU A 2 31.83 5.51 0.85
CA GLU A 2 30.49 5.99 0.55
C GLU A 2 29.56 5.43 1.63
N LYS A 3 28.91 6.31 2.37
CA LYS A 3 28.01 5.94 3.46
C LYS A 3 26.78 5.35 2.78
N ASN A 4 26.77 4.03 2.57
CA ASN A 4 25.58 3.30 2.14
C ASN A 4 24.55 3.45 3.26
N GLU A 5 23.76 4.52 3.19
CA GLU A 5 22.72 4.78 4.16
C GLU A 5 21.66 3.71 3.96
N VAL A 6 21.59 2.79 4.92
CA VAL A 6 20.54 1.78 5.04
C VAL A 6 19.20 2.49 4.92
N LYS A 7 18.51 2.29 3.79
CA LYS A 7 17.19 2.91 3.56
C LYS A 7 16.16 1.94 4.09
N GLU A 8 15.64 2.24 5.28
CA GLU A 8 14.50 1.52 5.81
C GLU A 8 13.21 2.29 5.52
N PRO A 9 12.20 1.65 4.90
CA PRO A 9 10.94 2.33 4.63
C PRO A 9 10.19 2.70 5.92
N ILE A 10 10.50 2.07 7.06
CA ILE A 10 9.94 2.44 8.36
C ILE A 10 10.39 3.85 8.83
N GLN A 11 11.58 4.30 8.42
CA GLN A 11 12.10 5.61 8.77
C GLN A 11 11.45 6.72 7.94
N GLN A 12 10.84 6.37 6.81
CA GLN A 12 10.19 7.30 5.91
C GLN A 12 8.72 7.50 6.30
N LYS A 13 8.48 8.44 7.22
CA LYS A 13 7.14 8.76 7.77
C LYS A 13 6.08 9.02 6.70
N TRP A 14 6.46 9.55 5.55
CA TRP A 14 5.54 9.84 4.45
C TRP A 14 4.92 8.56 3.86
N ILE A 15 5.65 7.44 3.87
CA ILE A 15 5.16 6.15 3.36
C ILE A 15 3.96 5.67 4.18
N TRP A 16 4.03 5.83 5.51
CA TRP A 16 2.97 5.47 6.44
C TRP A 16 1.72 6.33 6.26
N VAL A 17 1.86 7.61 5.93
CA VAL A 17 0.72 8.47 5.61
C VAL A 17 -0.03 7.91 4.40
N GLY A 18 0.70 7.48 3.37
CA GLY A 18 0.13 6.79 2.21
C GLY A 18 -0.63 5.51 2.60
N VAL A 19 -0.02 4.64 3.41
CA VAL A 19 -0.66 3.40 3.89
C VAL A 19 -1.95 3.69 4.67
N VAL A 20 -1.93 4.63 5.62
CA VAL A 20 -3.11 4.97 6.43
C VAL A 20 -4.23 5.52 5.55
N LEU A 21 -3.90 6.41 4.59
CA LEU A 21 -4.88 6.96 3.67
C LEU A 21 -5.52 5.87 2.81
N MET A 22 -4.71 4.93 2.32
CA MET A 22 -5.21 3.77 1.57
C MET A 22 -6.12 2.88 2.41
N MET A 23 -5.73 2.58 3.66
CA MET A 23 -6.55 1.80 4.59
C MET A 23 -7.91 2.46 4.84
N LEU A 24 -7.93 3.79 5.00
CA LEU A 24 -9.19 4.55 5.14
C LEU A 24 -10.03 4.51 3.87
N ALA A 25 -9.43 4.48 2.68
CA ALA A 25 -10.15 4.42 1.41
C ALA A 25 -10.74 3.03 1.11
N ILE A 26 -10.04 1.95 1.50
CA ILE A 26 -10.47 0.56 1.32
C ILE A 26 -11.75 0.27 2.11
N VAL A 27 -11.87 0.81 3.32
CA VAL A 27 -13.03 0.60 4.18
C VAL A 27 -14.20 1.45 3.68
N PRO A 28 -15.38 0.87 3.41
CA PRO A 28 -16.50 1.59 2.82
C PRO A 28 -17.32 2.37 3.87
N TRP A 29 -16.67 3.07 4.81
CA TRP A 29 -17.36 3.84 5.87
C TRP A 29 -18.17 5.03 5.32
N TYR A 30 -17.84 5.49 4.11
CA TYR A 30 -18.52 6.55 3.38
C TYR A 30 -19.76 6.07 2.59
N PHE A 31 -20.01 4.76 2.53
CA PHE A 31 -21.26 4.24 1.97
C PHE A 31 -22.40 4.33 2.99
N SER A 32 -23.59 4.68 2.52
CA SER A 32 -24.79 4.75 3.37
C SER A 32 -25.15 3.37 3.92
N LYS A 33 -25.39 3.29 5.23
CA LYS A 33 -25.77 2.04 5.92
C LYS A 33 -27.25 1.66 5.75
N GLY A 34 -28.09 2.61 5.34
CA GLY A 34 -29.56 2.46 5.33
C GLY A 34 -30.22 2.67 3.97
N GLY A 35 -29.44 2.80 2.89
CA GLY A 35 -29.96 2.92 1.53
C GLY A 35 -29.98 1.59 0.78
N GLU A 36 -30.63 1.56 -0.37
CA GLU A 36 -30.55 0.41 -1.29
C GLU A 36 -29.09 0.16 -1.68
N ILE A 37 -28.64 -1.09 -1.54
CA ILE A 37 -27.28 -1.48 -1.90
C ILE A 37 -27.20 -1.52 -3.42
N THR A 38 -26.40 -0.62 -4.00
CA THR A 38 -26.15 -0.63 -5.44
C THR A 38 -25.36 -1.89 -5.81
N ILE A 39 -25.97 -2.76 -6.61
CA ILE A 39 -25.32 -3.96 -7.15
C ILE A 39 -24.77 -3.65 -8.53
N VAL A 40 -23.48 -3.92 -8.74
CA VAL A 40 -22.75 -3.74 -9.99
C VAL A 40 -22.06 -5.06 -10.33
N LEU A 41 -22.31 -5.60 -11.53
CA LEU A 41 -21.74 -6.88 -11.99
C LEU A 41 -22.01 -8.07 -11.04
N GLY A 42 -23.11 -8.05 -10.29
CA GLY A 42 -23.45 -9.10 -9.32
C GLY A 42 -22.80 -8.93 -7.94
N PHE A 43 -22.00 -7.88 -7.73
CA PHE A 43 -21.37 -7.56 -6.45
C PHE A 43 -21.88 -6.22 -5.91
N PRO A 44 -21.90 -6.02 -4.58
CA PRO A 44 -22.11 -4.68 -4.03
C PRO A 44 -21.05 -3.71 -4.54
N ALA A 45 -21.45 -2.50 -4.93
CA ALA A 45 -20.54 -1.49 -5.47
C ALA A 45 -19.37 -1.19 -4.51
N TRP A 46 -19.63 -1.15 -3.20
CA TRP A 46 -18.60 -0.97 -2.19
C TRP A 46 -17.52 -2.07 -2.22
N ALA A 47 -17.88 -3.31 -2.56
CA ALA A 47 -16.93 -4.43 -2.63
C ALA A 47 -15.96 -4.24 -3.81
N LEU A 48 -16.44 -3.74 -4.94
CA LEU A 48 -15.60 -3.42 -6.10
C LEU A 48 -14.64 -2.27 -5.78
N VAL A 49 -15.11 -1.27 -5.04
CA VAL A 49 -14.25 -0.16 -4.59
C VAL A 49 -13.17 -0.64 -3.64
N SER A 50 -13.51 -1.48 -2.65
CA SER A 50 -12.53 -2.10 -1.75
C SER A 50 -11.51 -2.95 -2.50
N LEU A 51 -11.95 -3.73 -3.50
CA LEU A 51 -11.06 -4.51 -4.35
C LEU A 51 -10.09 -3.62 -5.14
N PHE A 52 -10.60 -2.55 -5.76
CA PHE A 52 -9.78 -1.61 -6.51
C PHE A 52 -8.69 -0.97 -5.64
N PHE A 53 -9.04 -0.46 -4.46
CA PHE A 53 -8.04 0.11 -3.56
C PHE A 53 -7.07 -0.94 -2.98
N SER A 54 -7.50 -2.20 -2.85
CA SER A 54 -6.59 -3.29 -2.46
C SER A 54 -5.53 -3.55 -3.52
N LEU A 55 -5.90 -3.50 -4.81
CA LEU A 55 -4.95 -3.64 -5.92
C LEU A 55 -3.96 -2.47 -5.95
N ILE A 56 -4.43 -1.24 -5.71
CA ILE A 56 -3.55 -0.08 -5.57
C ILE A 56 -2.60 -0.30 -4.38
N LEU A 57 -3.07 -0.89 -3.27
CA LEU A 57 -2.26 -1.07 -2.06
C LEU A 57 -1.11 -2.02 -2.35
N CYS A 58 -1.41 -3.12 -3.03
CA CYS A 58 -0.41 -4.07 -3.49
C CYS A 58 0.63 -3.37 -4.37
N GLY A 59 0.20 -2.60 -5.38
CA GLY A 59 1.12 -1.87 -6.26
C GLY A 59 1.98 -0.84 -5.51
N TYR A 60 1.39 -0.11 -4.58
CA TYR A 60 2.08 0.84 -3.73
C TYR A 60 3.14 0.16 -2.86
N LEU A 61 2.78 -0.94 -2.18
CA LEU A 61 3.71 -1.71 -1.36
C LEU A 61 4.83 -2.32 -2.19
N SER A 62 4.52 -2.89 -3.36
CA SER A 62 5.55 -3.38 -4.29
C SER A 62 6.53 -2.28 -4.69
N TRP A 63 6.03 -1.08 -5.00
CA TRP A 63 6.88 0.07 -5.30
C TRP A 63 7.71 0.53 -4.11
N VAL A 64 7.14 0.57 -2.91
CA VAL A 64 7.87 0.87 -1.66
C VAL A 64 9.01 -0.13 -1.45
N CYS A 65 8.75 -1.43 -1.61
CA CYS A 65 9.80 -2.44 -1.51
C CYS A 65 10.91 -2.19 -2.53
N VAL A 66 10.58 -2.08 -3.82
CA VAL A 66 11.61 -1.92 -4.87
C VAL A 66 12.41 -0.60 -4.75
N LYS A 67 11.79 0.50 -4.31
CA LYS A 67 12.45 1.81 -4.29
C LYS A 67 13.04 2.22 -2.95
N HIS A 68 12.48 1.72 -1.85
CA HIS A 68 12.79 2.20 -0.50
C HIS A 68 13.27 1.08 0.42
N TRP A 69 13.20 -0.18 0.01
CA TRP A 69 13.78 -1.31 0.73
C TRP A 69 15.12 -1.69 0.09
N ASN A 70 16.19 -0.96 0.44
CA ASN A 70 17.56 -1.35 0.10
C ASN A 70 18.37 -1.43 1.40
N ILE A 71 18.20 -2.54 2.13
CA ILE A 71 18.77 -2.76 3.46
C ILE A 71 19.98 -3.69 3.39
N VAL A 72 20.02 -4.66 2.47
CA VAL A 72 21.06 -5.71 2.49
C VAL A 72 21.38 -6.33 1.12
N GLU A 73 20.57 -6.16 0.07
CA GLU A 73 20.74 -6.92 -1.19
C GLU A 73 22.11 -6.66 -1.84
N ASP A 74 22.53 -5.39 -1.92
CA ASP A 74 23.86 -5.01 -2.44
C ASP A 74 25.04 -5.44 -1.54
N LEU A 75 24.80 -5.72 -0.26
CA LEU A 75 25.83 -6.17 0.70
C LEU A 75 25.92 -7.70 0.81
N GLU A 76 24.78 -8.40 0.73
CA GLU A 76 24.67 -9.87 0.72
C GLU A 76 25.13 -10.46 -0.63
N GLU A 77 24.84 -9.81 -1.77
CA GLU A 77 25.31 -10.27 -3.09
C GLU A 77 26.84 -10.14 -3.28
N ASP A 78 27.50 -9.18 -2.61
CA ASP A 78 28.96 -8.98 -2.68
C ASP A 78 29.75 -9.94 -1.76
N GLY A 79 29.07 -10.86 -1.07
CA GLY A 79 29.69 -11.94 -0.31
C GLY A 79 30.59 -11.50 0.84
N LYS A 80 30.30 -10.36 1.48
CA LYS A 80 31.02 -9.85 2.66
C LYS A 80 30.20 -9.93 3.93
#